data_AF-A0A2J4XY52-F1
#
_entry.id   AF-A0A2J4XY52-F1
#
_cell.length_a   1.000
_cell.length_b   1.000
_cell.length_c   1.000
_cell.angle_alpha   90.00
_cell.angle_beta   90.00
_cell.angle_gamma   90.00
#
_symmetry.space_group_name_H-M   'P 1'
#
loop_
_entity.id
_entity.type
_entity.pdbx_description
1 polymer ?
#
loop_
_entity_poly.entity_id
_entity_poly.type
_entity_poly.pdbx_seq_one_letter_code
_entity_poly.pdbx_strand_id
1 'polypeptide(L)' 'IVKGGARPGDLHAVDGLSGATLTSNGVQHSFDFWMGKLGFGPFLQKVREGELNNG' A
#
# COMPACT_ATOMS: atom_id res chain seq x y z
N ILE A 1 7.52 -0.08 -0.70
CA ILE A 1 8.32 -0.42 -1.90
C ILE A 1 9.79 -0.24 -1.57
N VAL A 2 10.60 -1.29 -1.73
CA VAL A 2 12.01 -1.31 -1.29
C VAL A 2 12.94 -1.36 -2.49
N LYS A 3 13.78 -0.34 -2.65
CA LYS A 3 14.83 -0.32 -3.69
C LYS A 3 15.83 -1.46 -3.42
N GLY A 4 16.05 -2.30 -4.44
CA GLY A 4 16.98 -3.42 -4.34
C GLY A 4 16.40 -4.70 -3.74
N GLY A 5 15.09 -4.73 -3.45
CA GLY A 5 14.37 -5.91 -2.97
C GLY A 5 14.01 -5.85 -1.49
N ALA A 6 12.85 -6.40 -1.15
CA ALA A 6 12.38 -6.58 0.22
C ALA A 6 13.08 -7.78 0.89
N ARG A 7 13.16 -7.77 2.22
CA ARG A 7 13.70 -8.92 2.97
C ARG A 7 12.67 -10.05 2.98
N PRO A 8 13.09 -11.32 2.90
CA PRO A 8 12.18 -12.44 3.09
C PRO A 8 11.44 -12.33 4.43
N GLY A 9 10.12 -12.54 4.41
CA GLY A 9 9.27 -12.48 5.60
C GLY A 9 8.77 -11.08 6.00
N ASP A 10 9.16 -10.04 5.27
CA ASP A 10 8.63 -8.68 5.49
C ASP A 10 7.21 -8.54 4.91
N LEU A 11 6.20 -8.59 5.77
CA LEU A 11 4.78 -8.64 5.39
C LEU A 11 4.26 -7.38 4.68
N HIS A 12 4.96 -6.26 4.78
CA HIS A 12 4.51 -4.97 4.25
C HIS A 12 5.49 -4.36 3.25
N ALA A 13 6.58 -5.06 2.95
CA ALA A 13 7.55 -4.66 1.94
C ALA A 13 7.30 -5.41 0.62
N VAL A 14 7.50 -4.68 -0.47
CA VAL A 14 7.42 -5.19 -1.85
C VAL A 14 8.64 -4.68 -2.60
N ASP A 15 9.20 -5.52 -3.47
CA ASP A 15 10.35 -5.19 -4.31
C ASP A 15 10.11 -3.95 -5.17
N GLY A 16 11.10 -3.09 -5.25
CA GLY A 16 11.15 -1.99 -6.20
C GLY A 16 11.61 -2.46 -7.59
N LEU A 17 11.23 -1.71 -8.62
CA LEU A 17 11.63 -1.99 -10.00
C LEU A 17 13.08 -1.55 -10.24
N SER A 18 13.93 -2.51 -10.63
CA SER A 18 15.35 -2.25 -10.93
C SER A 18 15.49 -1.24 -12.07
N GLY A 19 16.38 -0.25 -11.91
CA GLY A 19 16.58 0.83 -12.88
C GLY A 19 15.44 1.87 -12.98
N ALA A 20 14.30 1.65 -12.31
CA ALA A 20 13.12 2.53 -12.38
C ALA A 20 12.69 3.01 -10.98
N THR A 21 13.62 3.66 -10.27
CA THR A 21 13.37 4.16 -8.91
C THR A 21 12.26 5.21 -8.87
N LEU A 22 12.15 6.11 -9.86
CA LEU A 22 11.07 7.11 -9.89
C LEU A 22 9.69 6.47 -10.02
N THR A 23 9.55 5.45 -10.86
CA THR A 23 8.30 4.67 -10.97
C THR A 23 7.98 3.96 -9.66
N SER A 24 8.98 3.35 -9.02
CA SER A 24 8.81 2.70 -7.71
C SER A 24 8.36 3.69 -6.62
N ASN A 25 8.87 4.92 -6.64
CA ASN A 25 8.42 5.99 -5.73
C ASN A 25 6.98 6.41 -6.02
N GLY A 26 6.59 6.50 -7.30
CA GLY A 26 5.19 6.77 -7.68
C GLY A 26 4.22 5.71 -7.14
N VAL A 27 4.60 4.43 -7.18
CA VAL A 27 3.82 3.35 -6.57
C VAL A 27 3.72 3.52 -5.05
N GLN A 28 4.85 3.80 -4.37
CA GLN A 28 4.82 4.07 -2.92
C GLN A 28 3.86 5.21 -2.58
N HIS A 29 3.96 6.35 -3.27
CA HIS A 29 3.10 7.51 -3.02
C HIS A 29 1.62 7.24 -3.34
N SER A 30 1.34 6.37 -4.31
CA SER A 30 -0.03 5.95 -4.61
C SER A 30 -0.66 5.25 -3.39
N PHE A 31 0.06 4.32 -2.78
CA PHE A 31 -0.41 3.66 -1.55
C PHE A 31 -0.47 4.62 -0.37
N ASP A 32 0.54 5.46 -0.17
CA ASP A 32 0.56 6.45 0.92
C ASP A 32 -0.68 7.36 0.88
N PHE A 33 -1.05 7.82 -0.32
CA PHE A 33 -2.22 8.68 -0.52
C PHE A 33 -3.52 7.89 -0.36
N TRP A 34 -3.71 6.82 -1.13
CA TRP A 34 -4.99 6.12 -1.20
C TRP A 34 -5.32 5.34 0.08
N MET A 35 -4.32 4.96 0.88
CA MET A 35 -4.55 4.34 2.19
C MET A 35 -4.64 5.38 3.31
N GLY A 36 -4.37 6.65 3.02
CA GLY A 36 -4.43 7.75 3.97
C GLY A 36 -5.85 8.29 4.23
N LYS A 37 -5.94 9.33 5.06
CA LYS A 37 -7.20 9.96 5.49
C LYS A 37 -8.02 10.57 4.35
N LEU A 38 -7.34 11.06 3.31
CA LEU A 38 -7.97 11.68 2.13
C LEU A 38 -8.31 10.64 1.04
N GLY A 39 -7.88 9.39 1.22
CA GLY A 39 -8.19 8.28 0.33
C GLY A 39 -9.24 7.34 0.94
N PHE A 40 -9.03 6.04 0.77
CA PHE A 40 -9.87 4.96 1.28
C PHE A 40 -9.65 4.64 2.75
N GLY A 41 -8.70 5.28 3.46
CA GLY A 41 -8.43 4.99 4.86
C GLY A 41 -9.68 4.93 5.75
N PRO A 42 -10.56 5.95 5.75
CA PRO A 42 -11.80 5.94 6.53
C PRO A 42 -12.78 4.83 6.11
N PHE A 43 -12.87 4.56 4.80
CA PHE A 43 -13.70 3.48 4.28
C PHE A 43 -13.19 2.10 4.73
N LEU A 44 -11.88 1.85 4.63
CA LEU A 44 -11.28 0.57 5.03
C LEU A 44 -11.37 0.32 6.54
N GLN A 45 -11.36 1.38 7.36
CA GLN A 45 -11.64 1.28 8.79
C GLN A 45 -13.04 0.71 9.04
N LYS A 46 -14.05 1.29 8.40
CA LYS A 46 -15.44 0.84 8.47
C LYS A 46 -15.63 -0.61 8.00
N VAL A 47 -14.97 -0.98 6.90
CA VAL A 47 -14.97 -2.37 6.41
C VAL A 47 -14.38 -3.32 7.45
N ARG A 48 -13.27 -2.94 8.10
CA ARG A 48 -12.64 -3.74 9.16
C ARG A 48 -13.55 -3.89 10.39
N GLU A 49 -14.39 -2.90 10.66
CA GLU A 49 -15.40 -2.93 11.74
C GLU A 49 -16.65 -3.77 11.38
N GLY A 50 -16.73 -4.31 10.15
CA GLY A 50 -17.77 -5.25 9.74
C GLY A 50 -18.93 -4.64 8.97
N GLU A 51 -18.76 -3.44 8.38
CA GLU A 51 -19.83 -2.79 7.59
C GLU A 51 -20.27 -3.59 6.33
N LEU A 52 -19.48 -4.57 5.86
CA LEU A 52 -19.75 -5.34 4.62
C LEU A 52 -20.22 -6.79 4.84
N ASN A 53 -20.96 -7.07 5.92
CA ASN A 53 -21.41 -8.43 6.26
C ASN A 53 -22.79 -8.83 5.68
N ASN A 54 -23.39 -8.03 4.78
CA ASN A 54 -24.74 -8.25 4.24
C ASN A 54 -24.77 -8.63 2.74
N GLY A 55 -23.89 -9.55 2.32
CA GLY A 55 -23.87 -10.13 0.97
C GLY A 55 -24.63 -11.44 0.89
#